data_AF-A0A916QHL0-F1
#
_entry.id   AF-A0A916QHL0-F1
#
_cell.length_a   1.000
_cell.length_b   1.000
_cell.length_c   1.000
_cell.angle_alpha   90.00
_cell.angle_beta   90.00
_cell.angle_gamma   90.00
#
_symmetry.space_group_name_H-M   'P 1'
#
loop_
_entity.id
_entity.type
_entity.pdbx_description
1 polymer ?
#
loop_
_entity_poly.entity_id
_entity_poly.type
_entity_poly.pdbx_seq_one_letter_code
_entity_poly.pdbx_strand_id
1 'polypeptide(L)' 'MKTTVFLFHPKMRQSRVNAALANSLDDDIEVRDLYALYPDFKIDVAKEQDALAAADRVVLQFPMYW' A
#
# COMPACT_ATOMS: atom_id res chain seq x y z
N MET A 1 -17.18 -5.40 2.06
CA MET A 1 -16.02 -6.13 1.51
C MET A 1 -14.81 -5.26 1.73
N LYS A 2 -13.93 -5.63 2.66
CA LYS A 2 -12.75 -4.86 3.03
C LYS A 2 -11.68 -4.97 1.94
N THR A 3 -11.32 -3.84 1.34
CA THR A 3 -10.21 -3.77 0.38
C THR A 3 -9.01 -3.12 1.07
N THR A 4 -7.84 -3.75 0.94
CA THR A 4 -6.57 -3.20 1.42
C THR A 4 -5.59 -3.05 0.26
N VAL A 5 -5.09 -1.83 0.08
CA VAL A 5 -4.09 -1.47 -0.93
C VAL A 5 -2.71 -1.45 -0.28
N PHE A 6 -1.85 -2.36 -0.73
CA PHE A 6 -0.43 -2.37 -0.40
C PHE A 6 0.31 -1.59 -1.48
N LEU A 7 0.73 -0.38 -1.13
CA LEU A 7 1.37 0.59 -2.01
C LEU A 7 2.89 0.54 -1.85
N PHE A 8 3.59 0.22 -2.93
CA PHE A 8 5.05 0.13 -2.98
C PHE A 8 5.61 1.18 -3.94
N HIS A 9 5.89 2.38 -3.44
CA HIS A 9 6.49 3.42 -4.26
C HIS A 9 7.58 4.19 -3.49
N PRO A 10 8.86 4.07 -3.88
CA PRO A 10 9.99 4.57 -3.09
C PRO A 10 10.03 6.10 -2.92
N LYS A 11 9.38 6.84 -3.82
CA LYS A 11 9.31 8.31 -3.78
C LYS A 11 7.88 8.83 -3.95
N MET A 12 6.96 8.48 -3.06
CA MET A 12 5.53 8.81 -3.20
C MET A 12 5.26 10.30 -3.44
N ARG A 13 5.99 11.20 -2.76
CA ARG A 13 5.86 12.66 -2.95
C ARG A 13 6.19 13.14 -4.37
N GLN A 14 6.98 12.38 -5.12
CA GLN A 14 7.34 12.68 -6.51
C GLN A 14 6.50 11.87 -7.51
N SER A 15 5.65 10.97 -7.01
CA SER A 15 4.80 10.15 -7.87
C SER A 15 3.71 10.99 -8.49
N ARG A 16 3.43 10.75 -9.78
CA ARG A 16 2.29 11.33 -10.48
C ARG A 16 1.13 10.34 -10.51
N VAL A 17 1.35 9.18 -11.11
CA VAL A 17 0.30 8.18 -11.33
C VAL A 17 -0.11 7.49 -10.03
N ASN A 18 0.84 6.95 -9.27
CA ASN A 18 0.50 6.21 -8.05
C ASN A 18 -0.06 7.12 -6.96
N ALA A 19 0.41 8.37 -6.86
CA ALA A 19 -0.18 9.36 -5.97
C ALA A 19 -1.62 9.70 -6.39
N ALA A 20 -1.88 9.92 -7.69
CA ALA A 20 -3.22 10.20 -8.17
C ALA A 20 -4.20 9.05 -7.88
N LEU A 21 -3.77 7.80 -8.13
CA LEU A 21 -4.56 6.61 -7.82
C LEU A 21 -4.85 6.51 -6.32
N ALA A 22 -3.84 6.66 -5.45
CA ALA A 22 -4.00 6.59 -4.00
C ALA A 22 -4.92 7.70 -3.46
N ASN A 23 -4.82 8.92 -3.99
CA ASN A 23 -5.65 10.05 -3.59
C ASN A 23 -7.10 9.97 -4.09
N SER A 24 -7.38 9.10 -5.06
CA SER A 24 -8.74 8.89 -5.59
C SER A 24 -9.52 7.77 -4.89
N LEU A 25 -8.89 7.10 -3.92
CA LEU A 25 -9.53 6.03 -3.16
C LEU A 25 -10.54 6.62 -2.17
N ASP A 26 -11.63 5.90 -1.97
CA ASP A 26 -12.63 6.22 -0.95
C ASP A 26 -12.06 6.00 0.47
N ASP A 27 -12.56 6.75 1.46
CA ASP A 27 -12.06 6.73 2.84
C ASP A 27 -12.20 5.37 3.55
N ASP A 28 -13.03 4.46 3.02
CA ASP A 28 -13.22 3.10 3.56
C ASP A 28 -12.17 2.09 3.06
N ILE A 29 -11.31 2.49 2.12
CA ILE A 29 -10.22 1.66 1.61
C ILE A 29 -8.98 1.85 2.50
N GLU A 30 -8.48 0.74 3.05
CA GLU A 30 -7.23 0.77 3.82
C GLU A 30 -6.04 0.90 2.87
N VAL A 31 -5.25 1.97 3.00
CA VAL A 31 -4.00 2.16 2.25
C VAL A 31 -2.81 1.97 3.16
N ARG A 32 -1.92 1.06 2.78
CA ARG A 32 -0.65 0.79 3.46
C ARG A 32 0.48 1.24 2.54
N ASP A 33 1.13 2.36 2.85
CA ASP A 33 2.36 2.82 2.16
C ASP A 33 3.57 2.13 2.79
N LEU A 34 4.07 1.07 2.14
CA LEU A 34 5.09 0.19 2.72
C LEU A 34 6.45 0.87 2.84
N TYR A 35 6.78 1.82 1.95
CA TYR A 35 8.02 2.59 2.06
C TYR A 35 7.97 3.62 3.18
N ALA A 36 6.79 4.15 3.50
CA ALA A 36 6.59 5.02 4.66
C ALA A 36 6.56 4.24 5.98
N LEU A 37 5.95 3.06 6.00
CA LEU A 37 5.87 2.19 7.18
C LEU A 37 7.20 1.54 7.53
N TYR A 38 7.98 1.14 6.52
CA TYR A 38 9.24 0.41 6.67
C TYR A 38 10.39 1.09 5.92
N PRO A 39 10.80 2.31 6.31
CA PRO A 39 11.88 3.03 5.65
C PRO A 39 13.24 2.31 5.79
N ASP A 40 13.37 1.41 6.77
CA ASP A 40 14.55 0.59 7.03
C ASP A 40 14.43 -0.85 6.50
N PHE A 41 13.35 -1.16 5.75
CA PHE A 41 13.09 -2.45 5.12
C PHE A 41 12.89 -3.62 6.10
N LYS A 42 12.69 -3.34 7.40
CA LYS A 42 12.39 -4.37 8.40
C LYS A 42 10.88 -4.56 8.54
N ILE A 43 10.33 -5.42 7.68
CA ILE A 43 8.89 -5.70 7.65
C ILE A 43 8.47 -6.42 8.94
N ASP A 44 7.41 -5.92 9.57
CA ASP A 44 6.70 -6.63 10.65
C ASP A 44 5.77 -7.67 10.01
N VAL A 45 6.26 -8.91 9.94
CA VAL A 45 5.55 -10.02 9.28
C VAL A 45 4.18 -10.28 9.91
N ALA A 46 4.08 -10.29 11.24
CA ALA A 46 2.83 -10.60 11.92
C ALA A 46 1.78 -9.52 11.61
N LYS A 47 2.18 -8.24 11.67
CA LYS A 47 1.30 -7.12 11.39
C LYS A 47 0.77 -7.12 9.94
N GLU A 48 1.62 -7.45 8.96
CA GLU A 48 1.16 -7.52 7.57
C GLU A 48 0.31 -8.77 7.30
N GLN A 49 0.58 -9.90 7.98
CA GLN A 49 -0.27 -11.08 7.92
C GLN A 49 -1.67 -10.80 8.49
N ASP A 50 -1.78 -10.10 9.61
CA ASP A 50 -3.07 -9.71 10.19
C ASP A 50 -3.85 -8.79 9.23
N ALA A 51 -3.17 -7.86 8.57
CA ALA A 51 -3.78 -6.98 7.57
C ALA A 51 -4.30 -7.77 6.35
N LEU A 52 -3.51 -8.72 5.85
CA LEU A 52 -3.89 -9.61 4.75
C LEU A 52 -5.06 -10.51 5.13
N ALA A 53 -5.07 -11.09 6.34
CA ALA A 53 -6.13 -11.98 6.82
C ALA A 53 -7.46 -11.25 7.02
N ALA A 54 -7.41 -9.96 7.38
CA ALA A 54 -8.61 -9.13 7.52
C ALA A 54 -9.18 -8.64 6.18
N ALA A 55 -8.41 -8.66 5.09
CA ALA A 55 -8.82 -8.13 3.80
C ALA A 55 -9.61 -9.16 2.98
N ASP A 56 -10.75 -8.75 2.44
CA ASP A 56 -11.48 -9.55 1.45
C ASP A 56 -10.85 -9.41 0.05
N ARG A 57 -10.21 -8.26 -0.20
CA ARG A 57 -9.50 -7.96 -1.45
C ARG A 57 -8.16 -7.30 -1.16
N VAL A 58 -7.11 -7.85 -1.76
CA VAL A 58 -5.75 -7.31 -1.70
C VAL A 58 -5.39 -6.67 -3.04
N VAL A 59 -4.91 -5.44 -3.02
CA VAL A 59 -4.39 -4.74 -4.20
C VAL A 59 -2.91 -4.45 -3.99
N LEU A 60 -2.08 -4.89 -4.94
CA LEU A 60 -0.66 -4.53 -4.98
C LEU A 60 -0.49 -3.38 -5.97
N GLN A 61 -0.18 -2.19 -5.46
CA GLN A 61 -0.02 -0.99 -6.27
C GLN A 61 1.45 -0.56 -6.28
N PHE A 62 2.07 -0.55 -7.47
CA PHE A 62 3.48 -0.19 -7.63
C PHE A 62 3.76 0.36 -9.03
N PRO A 63 4.79 1.21 -9.20
CA PRO A 63 5.32 1.48 -10.52
C PRO A 63 6.05 0.24 -11.05
N MET A 64 5.83 -0.12 -12.31
CA MET A 64 6.59 -1.20 -12.95
C MET A 64 8.05 -0.75 -13.12
N TYR A 65 8.96 -1.38 -12.38
CA TYR A 65 10.40 -1.27 -12.56
C TYR A 65 10.91 -2.68 -12.94
N TRP A 66 11.53 -2.79 -14.12
CA TRP A 66 12.23 -3.96 -14.69
C TRP A 66 11.77 -5.33 -14.20
#